data_AF-A0A094GR30-F1
#
_entry.id   AF-A0A094GR30-F1
#
_cell.length_a   1.000
_cell.length_b   1.000
_cell.length_c   1.000
_cell.angle_alpha   90.00
_cell.angle_beta   90.00
_cell.angle_gamma   90.00
#
_symmetry.space_group_name_H-M   'P 1'
#
loop_
_entity.id
_entity.type
_entity.pdbx_description
1 polymer ?
#
loop_
_entity_poly.entity_id
_entity_poly.type
_entity_poly.pdbx_seq_one_letter_code
_entity_poly.pdbx_strand_id
1 'polypeptide(L)'
;MVNQSEHQKHQSNSLELANMKELSLSSTIIRPNALFQLLRCYPNLKRFYHEGGLGPDYSSIEIDDFKNINLMATASCQNPHLEDLTILSRGYVWSSIMTHSISSLDPLKNLRYLETNWPTFTGRGDIDEGTGNFPTSQNIVDAIPLSLERLCILGGPYCNVRRNFALAVIFKLLQQKHRFQKLQILDFGWKRDRYPNKPRFRESYYHEGFTKEDYHEVIARCRKAGVELILKPLTPSPKNIYYCVDGDGKITASGANEVKHIVHYPYDDYERICNENGCDLETGMPHKSGEISGTDGNHTDG
;
A
#
# COMPACT_ATOMS: atom_id res chain seq x y z
N MET A 1 -58.91 1.99 12.54
CA MET A 1 -57.90 0.95 12.25
C MET A 1 -56.71 1.66 11.67
N VAL A 2 -55.63 1.79 12.45
CA VAL A 2 -54.41 2.50 12.07
C VAL A 2 -53.48 1.51 11.37
N ASN A 3 -52.97 1.90 10.20
CA ASN A 3 -52.08 1.12 9.35
C ASN A 3 -50.84 0.63 10.12
N GLN A 4 -50.77 -0.69 10.36
CA GLN A 4 -49.60 -1.37 10.94
C GLN A 4 -48.49 -1.66 9.91
N SER A 5 -48.65 -1.30 8.64
CA SER A 5 -47.74 -1.72 7.56
C SER A 5 -46.50 -0.85 7.37
N GLU A 6 -46.45 0.37 7.91
CA GLU A 6 -45.28 1.27 7.77
C GLU A 6 -44.23 1.09 8.88
N HIS A 7 -44.62 0.55 10.04
CA HIS A 7 -43.68 0.29 11.14
C HIS A 7 -42.81 -0.97 10.94
N GLN A 8 -43.28 -1.96 10.17
CA GLN A 8 -42.50 -3.19 9.93
C GLN A 8 -41.36 -3.01 8.91
N LYS A 9 -41.48 -2.08 7.95
CA LYS A 9 -40.47 -1.88 6.91
C LYS A 9 -39.22 -1.14 7.41
N HIS A 10 -39.39 -0.23 8.37
CA HIS A 10 -38.27 0.46 9.02
C HIS A 10 -37.54 -0.42 10.06
N GLN A 11 -38.26 -1.31 10.77
CA GLN A 11 -37.64 -2.23 11.71
C GLN A 11 -36.73 -3.26 11.02
N SER A 12 -37.15 -3.81 9.87
CA SER A 12 -36.35 -4.78 9.10
C SER A 12 -34.99 -4.23 8.71
N ASN A 13 -34.95 -3.02 8.14
CA ASN A 13 -33.70 -2.39 7.72
C ASN A 13 -32.82 -1.99 8.92
N SER A 14 -33.41 -1.56 10.04
CA SER A 14 -32.64 -1.22 11.26
C SER A 14 -31.96 -2.45 11.89
N LEU A 15 -32.60 -3.61 11.83
CA LEU A 15 -32.05 -4.89 12.31
C LEU A 15 -30.91 -5.38 11.40
N GLU A 16 -31.08 -5.26 10.08
CA GLU A 16 -30.03 -5.64 9.10
C GLU A 16 -28.77 -4.79 9.27
N LEU A 17 -28.91 -3.46 9.47
CA LEU A 17 -27.78 -2.56 9.70
C LEU A 17 -27.10 -2.80 11.06
N ALA A 18 -27.87 -3.08 12.12
CA ALA A 18 -27.33 -3.38 13.45
C ALA A 18 -26.52 -4.70 13.50
N ASN A 19 -26.78 -5.61 12.56
CA ASN A 19 -26.08 -6.90 12.44
C ASN A 19 -24.79 -6.83 11.63
N MET A 20 -24.55 -5.74 10.89
CA MET A 20 -23.34 -5.58 10.09
C MET A 20 -22.10 -5.59 10.99
N LYS A 21 -21.15 -6.48 10.70
CA LYS A 21 -19.88 -6.62 11.43
C LYS A 21 -18.68 -6.11 10.66
N GLU A 22 -18.79 -5.98 9.35
CA GLU A 22 -17.67 -5.65 8.48
C GLU A 22 -18.11 -4.62 7.44
N LEU A 23 -17.28 -3.60 7.23
CA LEU A 23 -17.50 -2.57 6.23
C LEU A 23 -16.18 -2.36 5.50
N SER A 24 -16.20 -2.58 4.18
CA SER A 24 -15.04 -2.37 3.30
C SER A 24 -15.39 -1.35 2.23
N LEU A 25 -14.63 -0.27 2.19
CA LEU A 25 -14.76 0.83 1.26
C LEU A 25 -13.41 0.97 0.54
N SER A 26 -13.36 0.58 -0.73
CA SER A 26 -12.14 0.65 -1.55
C SER A 26 -12.33 1.58 -2.72
N SER A 27 -11.29 2.36 -3.05
CA SER A 27 -11.21 3.25 -4.21
C SER A 27 -12.42 4.20 -4.36
N THR A 28 -13.08 4.54 -3.25
CA THR A 28 -14.27 5.40 -3.24
C THR A 28 -13.93 6.71 -2.55
N ILE A 29 -14.16 7.83 -3.23
CA ILE A 29 -14.09 9.15 -2.58
C ILE A 29 -15.43 9.41 -1.92
N ILE A 30 -15.43 9.36 -0.58
CA ILE A 30 -16.59 9.66 0.23
C ILE A 30 -16.27 10.93 1.01
N ARG A 31 -17.13 11.95 0.91
CA ARG A 31 -16.99 13.15 1.72
C ARG A 31 -16.98 12.79 3.21
N PRO A 32 -16.16 13.43 4.05
CA PRO A 32 -16.02 13.07 5.47
C PRO A 32 -17.36 12.95 6.20
N ASN A 33 -18.25 13.94 6.02
CA ASN A 33 -19.57 13.95 6.64
C ASN A 33 -20.43 12.73 6.25
N ALA A 34 -20.42 12.34 4.97
CA ALA A 34 -21.16 11.17 4.51
C ALA A 34 -20.57 9.88 5.08
N LEU A 35 -19.25 9.76 5.13
CA LEU A 35 -18.58 8.60 5.73
C LEU A 35 -18.89 8.50 7.23
N PHE A 36 -18.92 9.61 7.95
CA PHE A 36 -19.22 9.63 9.38
C PHE A 36 -20.69 9.34 9.67
N GLN A 37 -21.61 9.76 8.80
CA GLN A 37 -23.00 9.34 8.90
C GLN A 37 -23.12 7.83 8.67
N LEU A 38 -22.43 7.31 7.67
CA LEU A 38 -22.41 5.88 7.36
C LEU A 38 -21.89 5.05 8.55
N LEU A 39 -20.76 5.45 9.14
CA LEU A 39 -20.17 4.76 10.29
C LEU A 39 -21.09 4.75 11.53
N ARG A 40 -21.92 5.78 11.72
CA ARG A 40 -22.93 5.82 12.80
C ARG A 40 -24.08 4.84 12.59
N CYS A 41 -24.36 4.46 11.35
CA CYS A 41 -25.40 3.47 11.04
C CYS A 41 -25.00 2.03 11.41
N TYR A 42 -23.71 1.78 11.70
CA TYR A 42 -23.18 0.44 11.97
C TYR A 42 -22.51 0.33 13.35
N PRO A 43 -23.22 0.59 14.46
CA PRO A 43 -22.61 0.72 15.80
C PRO A 43 -21.92 -0.55 16.34
N ASN A 44 -22.19 -1.72 15.72
CA ASN A 44 -21.65 -3.01 16.12
C ASN A 44 -20.51 -3.50 15.22
N LEU A 45 -19.90 -2.59 14.44
CA LEU A 45 -18.84 -2.91 13.51
C LEU A 45 -17.61 -3.49 14.25
N LYS A 46 -17.08 -4.58 13.71
CA LYS A 46 -15.88 -5.26 14.18
C LYS A 46 -14.69 -5.06 13.26
N ARG A 47 -14.95 -4.92 11.96
CA ARG A 47 -13.92 -4.68 10.95
C ARG A 47 -14.27 -3.47 10.11
N PHE A 48 -13.34 -2.53 10.04
CA PHE A 48 -13.46 -1.38 9.15
C PHE A 48 -12.25 -1.32 8.22
N TYR A 49 -12.52 -1.35 6.92
CA TYR A 49 -11.54 -1.17 5.87
C TYR A 49 -11.89 0.06 5.05
N HIS A 50 -10.95 0.98 4.93
CA HIS A 50 -11.04 2.14 4.05
C HIS A 50 -9.74 2.28 3.26
N GLU A 51 -9.82 2.11 1.95
CA GLU A 51 -8.79 2.50 1.01
C GLU A 51 -9.33 3.62 0.12
N GLY A 52 -8.72 4.80 0.22
CA GLY A 52 -9.11 5.97 -0.56
C GLY A 52 -7.90 6.77 -0.98
N GLY A 53 -8.07 7.60 -2.02
CA GLY A 53 -7.01 8.52 -2.41
C GLY A 53 -7.52 9.81 -3.01
N LEU A 54 -6.90 10.91 -2.59
CA LEU A 54 -7.04 12.24 -3.18
C LEU A 54 -5.70 12.54 -3.87
N GLY A 55 -5.53 11.99 -5.07
CA GLY A 55 -4.37 12.16 -5.94
C GLY A 55 -4.30 13.53 -6.65
N PRO A 56 -3.22 13.80 -7.40
CA PRO A 56 -3.00 15.07 -8.09
C PRO A 56 -4.01 15.35 -9.22
N ASP A 57 -4.65 14.31 -9.77
CA ASP A 57 -5.63 14.42 -10.85
C ASP A 57 -7.02 14.88 -10.36
N TYR A 58 -7.22 15.01 -9.05
CA TYR A 58 -8.45 15.56 -8.49
C TYR A 58 -8.35 17.08 -8.49
N SER A 59 -8.69 17.67 -9.64
CA SER A 59 -8.90 19.11 -9.77
C SER A 59 -9.98 19.56 -8.78
N SER A 60 -9.56 20.11 -7.64
CA SER A 60 -10.37 20.87 -6.70
C SER A 60 -11.61 20.18 -6.09
N ILE A 61 -11.61 18.87 -5.84
CA ILE A 61 -12.43 18.38 -4.72
C ILE A 61 -11.84 19.06 -3.48
N GLU A 62 -12.68 19.76 -2.73
CA GLU A 62 -12.37 20.61 -1.57
C GLU A 62 -11.47 19.86 -0.57
N ILE A 63 -10.14 19.89 -0.74
CA ILE A 63 -9.18 19.41 0.27
C ILE A 63 -9.51 20.07 1.62
N ASP A 64 -10.07 21.28 1.58
CA ASP A 64 -10.62 22.01 2.72
C ASP A 64 -11.71 21.22 3.48
N ASP A 65 -12.56 20.42 2.83
CA ASP A 65 -13.54 19.56 3.51
C ASP A 65 -12.86 18.49 4.38
N PHE A 66 -11.65 18.08 4.02
CA PHE A 66 -10.87 17.05 4.70
C PHE A 66 -9.89 17.66 5.73
N LYS A 67 -9.72 18.98 5.72
CA LYS A 67 -8.78 19.69 6.59
C LYS A 67 -9.19 19.57 8.05
N ASN A 68 -8.22 19.32 8.92
CA ASN A 68 -8.41 19.10 10.36
C ASN A 68 -9.28 17.88 10.73
N ILE A 69 -9.58 17.02 9.77
CA ILE A 69 -10.28 15.77 10.03
C ILE A 69 -9.26 14.66 10.25
N ASN A 70 -9.55 13.80 11.23
CA ASN A 70 -8.84 12.55 11.41
C ASN A 70 -9.83 11.38 11.32
N LEU A 71 -9.76 10.65 10.21
CA LEU A 71 -10.61 9.48 9.97
C LEU A 71 -10.41 8.40 11.06
N MET A 72 -9.17 8.10 11.43
CA MET A 72 -8.86 7.12 12.47
C MET A 72 -9.50 7.51 13.81
N ALA A 73 -9.35 8.77 14.23
CA ALA A 73 -9.98 9.25 15.47
C ALA A 73 -11.51 9.14 15.42
N THR A 74 -12.11 9.50 14.28
CA THR A 74 -13.56 9.46 14.12
C THR A 74 -14.10 8.03 14.12
N ALA A 75 -13.45 7.12 13.38
CA ALA A 75 -13.81 5.71 13.36
C ALA A 75 -13.69 5.08 14.75
N SER A 76 -12.61 5.39 15.48
CA SER A 76 -12.40 4.92 16.86
C SER A 76 -13.51 5.38 17.80
N CYS A 77 -13.90 6.65 17.75
CA CYS A 77 -14.94 7.20 18.62
C CYS A 77 -16.33 6.65 18.31
N GLN A 78 -16.66 6.47 17.03
CA GLN A 78 -17.99 6.02 16.61
C GLN A 78 -18.17 4.51 16.76
N ASN A 79 -17.07 3.74 16.62
CA ASN A 79 -17.08 2.29 16.68
C ASN A 79 -16.01 1.78 17.67
N PRO A 80 -16.16 2.03 18.98
CA PRO A 80 -15.16 1.67 19.99
C PRO A 80 -14.94 0.15 20.13
N HIS A 81 -15.78 -0.66 19.50
CA HIS A 81 -15.75 -2.12 19.53
C HIS A 81 -15.00 -2.76 18.36
N LEU A 82 -14.39 -1.95 17.49
CA LEU A 82 -13.56 -2.43 16.38
C LEU A 82 -12.43 -3.31 16.90
N GLU A 83 -12.24 -4.42 16.21
CA GLU A 83 -11.15 -5.39 16.42
C GLU A 83 -10.12 -5.28 15.29
N ASP A 84 -10.57 -4.96 14.07
CA ASP A 84 -9.71 -4.80 12.90
C ASP A 84 -9.96 -3.43 12.24
N LEU A 85 -8.88 -2.66 12.07
CA LEU A 85 -8.91 -1.35 11.42
C LEU A 85 -7.87 -1.27 10.30
N THR A 86 -8.32 -1.02 9.08
CA THR A 86 -7.47 -0.73 7.93
C THR A 86 -7.81 0.65 7.37
N ILE A 87 -6.84 1.57 7.37
CA ILE A 87 -6.95 2.88 6.71
C ILE A 87 -5.73 3.10 5.81
N LEU A 88 -5.95 3.03 4.51
CA LEU A 88 -4.94 3.22 3.46
C LEU A 88 -5.27 4.50 2.67
N SER A 89 -4.45 5.54 2.86
CA SER A 89 -4.63 6.84 2.19
C SER A 89 -3.60 7.04 1.09
N ARG A 90 -4.01 7.23 -0.17
CA ARG A 90 -3.12 7.60 -1.27
C ARG A 90 -3.24 9.11 -1.56
N GLY A 91 -2.12 9.82 -1.73
CA GLY A 91 -2.16 11.28 -1.93
C GLY A 91 -2.36 12.06 -0.64
N TYR A 92 -3.41 12.90 -0.54
CA TYR A 92 -3.68 13.68 0.68
C TYR A 92 -3.97 12.76 1.89
N VAL A 93 -3.32 13.06 3.02
CA VAL A 93 -3.44 12.30 4.26
C VAL A 93 -4.32 13.06 5.25
N TRP A 94 -5.49 12.50 5.56
CA TRP A 94 -6.49 13.06 6.47
C TRP A 94 -6.82 12.09 7.61
N SER A 95 -5.85 11.26 7.95
CA SER A 95 -5.93 10.26 8.99
C SER A 95 -4.58 10.17 9.69
N SER A 96 -4.60 9.97 11.01
CA SER A 96 -3.39 9.88 11.81
C SER A 96 -3.62 9.05 13.05
N ILE A 97 -2.59 8.34 13.54
CA ILE A 97 -2.65 7.70 14.85
C ILE A 97 -2.71 8.72 15.99
N MET A 98 -2.41 9.99 15.72
CA MET A 98 -2.38 11.09 16.67
C MET A 98 -3.23 12.28 16.20
N THR A 99 -3.93 12.94 17.12
CA THR A 99 -4.66 14.21 16.91
C THR A 99 -4.25 15.19 18.01
N HIS A 100 -3.55 16.29 17.68
CA HIS A 100 -3.14 17.32 18.64
C HIS A 100 -2.51 16.79 19.96
N SER A 101 -1.62 15.78 19.86
CA SER A 101 -0.98 15.08 20.99
C SER A 101 -1.83 14.04 21.73
N ILE A 102 -3.06 13.78 21.29
CA ILE A 102 -3.94 12.73 21.80
C ILE A 102 -3.91 11.53 20.85
N SER A 103 -3.90 10.33 21.39
CA SER A 103 -3.96 9.11 20.59
C SER A 103 -5.35 8.91 19.99
N SER A 104 -5.39 8.74 18.67
CA SER A 104 -6.63 8.57 17.90
C SER A 104 -7.22 7.17 18.03
N LEU A 105 -6.46 6.24 18.60
CA LEU A 105 -6.86 4.85 18.82
C LEU A 105 -7.24 4.57 20.29
N ASP A 106 -7.15 5.56 21.19
CA ASP A 106 -7.49 5.41 22.60
C ASP A 106 -8.86 4.77 22.88
N PRO A 107 -9.92 5.07 22.10
CA PRO A 107 -11.21 4.41 22.27
C PRO A 107 -11.21 2.89 21.98
N LEU A 108 -10.30 2.40 21.12
CA LEU A 108 -10.33 1.02 20.61
C LEU A 108 -9.62 0.04 21.55
N LYS A 109 -10.25 -0.25 22.69
CA LYS A 109 -9.67 -1.15 23.73
C LYS A 109 -9.47 -2.60 23.27
N ASN A 110 -10.17 -3.03 22.22
CA ASN A 110 -10.12 -4.39 21.70
C ASN A 110 -9.47 -4.48 20.31
N LEU A 111 -8.79 -3.43 19.83
CA LEU A 111 -8.12 -3.48 18.53
C LEU A 111 -7.02 -4.55 18.52
N ARG A 112 -7.15 -5.56 17.67
CA ARG A 112 -6.19 -6.66 17.49
C ARG A 112 -5.37 -6.49 16.23
N TYR A 113 -5.95 -5.91 15.17
CA TYR A 113 -5.29 -5.67 13.90
C TYR A 113 -5.37 -4.20 13.49
N LEU A 114 -4.21 -3.63 13.14
CA LEU A 114 -4.11 -2.30 12.55
C LEU A 114 -3.30 -2.39 11.26
N GLU A 115 -3.89 -1.92 10.15
CA GLU A 115 -3.21 -1.74 8.88
C GLU A 115 -3.32 -0.30 8.39
N THR A 116 -2.19 0.28 8.02
CA THR A 116 -2.15 1.62 7.46
C THR A 116 -0.91 1.84 6.59
N ASN A 117 -0.60 3.07 6.21
CA ASN A 117 0.65 3.42 5.54
C ASN A 117 1.49 4.41 6.37
N TRP A 118 2.78 4.53 6.07
CA TRP A 118 3.68 5.41 6.84
C TRP A 118 3.21 6.87 6.93
N PRO A 119 2.73 7.51 5.85
CA PRO A 119 2.19 8.85 5.92
C PRO A 119 1.04 8.99 6.93
N THR A 120 0.06 8.08 6.88
CA THR A 120 -1.06 8.03 7.84
C THR A 120 -0.58 7.70 9.24
N PHE A 121 0.31 6.72 9.41
CA PHE A 121 0.78 6.29 10.73
C PHE A 121 1.56 7.39 11.46
N THR A 122 2.36 8.16 10.72
CA THR A 122 3.17 9.26 11.29
C THR A 122 2.44 10.60 11.30
N GLY A 123 1.26 10.69 10.68
CA GLY A 123 0.44 11.89 10.61
C GLY A 123 0.95 12.95 9.65
N ARG A 124 1.56 12.57 8.51
CA ARG A 124 2.06 13.52 7.51
C ARG A 124 2.01 12.98 6.07
N GLY A 125 1.27 13.66 5.20
CA GLY A 125 1.24 13.39 3.76
C GLY A 125 2.38 14.04 2.98
N ASP A 126 2.46 13.73 1.68
CA ASP A 126 3.45 14.36 0.77
C ASP A 126 3.07 15.80 0.40
N ILE A 127 1.79 16.16 0.55
CA ILE A 127 1.21 17.48 0.21
C ILE A 127 1.01 18.34 1.47
N ASP A 128 1.35 17.82 2.64
CA ASP A 128 1.10 18.52 3.90
C ASP A 128 2.23 19.53 4.19
N GLU A 129 2.03 20.76 3.72
CA GLU A 129 2.91 21.92 3.97
C GLU A 129 2.88 22.42 5.43
N GLY A 130 2.24 21.66 6.34
CA GLY A 130 2.11 22.00 7.75
C GLY A 130 3.45 22.15 8.46
N THR A 131 3.64 23.35 9.05
CA THR A 131 4.68 23.82 9.98
C THR A 131 4.60 23.16 11.37
N GLY A 132 3.91 22.02 11.51
CA GLY A 132 3.73 21.34 12.79
C GLY A 132 4.99 20.61 13.25
N ASN A 133 5.27 20.67 14.55
CA ASN A 133 6.30 19.83 15.18
C ASN A 133 5.99 18.35 14.95
N PHE A 134 6.97 17.58 14.48
CA PHE A 134 6.84 16.14 14.33
C PHE A 134 6.49 15.50 15.68
N PRO A 135 5.51 14.57 15.73
CA PRO A 135 5.34 13.75 16.91
C PRO A 135 6.64 13.00 17.17
N THR A 136 7.04 12.88 18.43
CA THR A 136 8.23 12.09 18.75
C THR A 136 7.95 10.61 18.48
N SER A 137 9.01 9.81 18.29
CA SER A 137 8.84 8.35 18.19
C SER A 137 8.19 7.75 19.44
N GLN A 138 8.34 8.39 20.61
CA GLN A 138 7.64 7.98 21.83
C GLN A 138 6.14 8.21 21.72
N ASN A 139 5.73 9.39 21.27
CA ASN A 139 4.32 9.74 21.13
C ASN A 139 3.60 8.77 20.19
N ILE A 140 4.24 8.41 19.08
CA ILE A 140 3.69 7.42 18.14
C ILE A 140 3.57 6.04 18.79
N VAL A 141 4.59 5.57 19.50
CA VAL A 141 4.54 4.26 20.18
C VAL A 141 3.49 4.24 21.30
N ASP A 142 3.34 5.33 22.04
CA ASP A 142 2.34 5.45 23.10
C ASP A 142 0.90 5.47 22.59
N ALA A 143 0.70 5.84 21.32
CA ALA A 143 -0.61 5.83 20.67
C ALA A 143 -1.05 4.45 20.17
N ILE A 144 -0.17 3.45 20.22
CA ILE A 144 -0.49 2.08 19.81
C ILE A 144 -1.29 1.40 20.93
N PRO A 145 -2.49 0.84 20.65
CA PRO A 145 -3.25 0.10 21.66
C PRO A 145 -2.50 -1.12 22.19
N LEU A 146 -2.55 -1.33 23.51
CA LEU A 146 -1.92 -2.49 24.17
C LEU A 146 -2.58 -3.84 23.79
N SER A 147 -3.80 -3.79 23.27
CA SER A 147 -4.55 -4.92 22.74
C SER A 147 -4.00 -5.46 21.42
N LEU A 148 -3.16 -4.68 20.72
CA LEU A 148 -2.76 -4.97 19.35
C LEU A 148 -1.93 -6.25 19.25
N GLU A 149 -2.36 -7.14 18.37
CA GLU A 149 -1.68 -8.41 18.06
C GLU A 149 -0.85 -8.31 16.78
N ARG A 150 -1.33 -7.52 15.82
CA ARG A 150 -0.67 -7.33 14.53
C ARG A 150 -0.71 -5.89 14.06
N LEU A 151 0.46 -5.38 13.68
CA LEU A 151 0.65 -4.06 13.09
C LEU A 151 1.18 -4.18 11.67
N CYS A 152 0.46 -3.62 10.71
CA CYS A 152 0.83 -3.54 9.31
C CYS A 152 0.98 -2.07 8.89
N ILE A 153 2.16 -1.66 8.42
CA ILE A 153 2.41 -0.32 7.91
C ILE A 153 3.04 -0.44 6.52
N LEU A 154 2.26 -0.12 5.50
CA LEU A 154 2.63 -0.27 4.10
C LEU A 154 3.25 1.01 3.50
N GLY A 155 3.85 0.84 2.33
CA GLY A 155 4.51 1.90 1.57
C GLY A 155 5.91 2.23 2.09
N GLY A 156 6.64 3.07 1.36
CA GLY A 156 7.94 3.59 1.80
C GLY A 156 7.79 4.88 2.62
N PRO A 157 8.60 5.10 3.68
CA PRO A 157 8.82 6.44 4.17
C PRO A 157 9.60 7.23 3.10
N TYR A 158 8.91 8.04 2.30
CA TYR A 158 9.56 8.82 1.24
C TYR A 158 10.57 9.81 1.85
N CYS A 159 11.82 9.78 1.39
CA CYS A 159 12.98 10.55 1.86
C CYS A 159 13.71 10.06 3.14
N ASN A 160 15.01 10.35 3.21
CA ASN A 160 15.92 9.88 4.27
C ASN A 160 15.49 10.29 5.69
N VAL A 161 14.92 11.48 5.84
CA VAL A 161 14.45 11.99 7.15
C VAL A 161 13.30 11.13 7.68
N ARG A 162 12.37 10.74 6.80
CA ARG A 162 11.23 9.88 7.17
C ARG A 162 11.68 8.45 7.44
N ARG A 163 12.68 7.94 6.71
CA ARG A 163 13.28 6.62 6.96
C ARG A 163 13.85 6.50 8.37
N ASN A 164 14.69 7.46 8.79
CA ASN A 164 15.29 7.46 10.13
C ASN A 164 14.23 7.54 11.23
N PHE A 165 13.20 8.36 11.02
CA PHE A 165 12.08 8.45 11.95
C PHE A 165 11.29 7.14 12.04
N ALA A 166 10.98 6.51 10.91
CA ALA A 166 10.30 5.21 10.88
C ALA A 166 11.11 4.12 11.61
N LEU A 167 12.42 4.04 11.39
CA LEU A 167 13.30 3.14 12.13
C LEU A 167 13.30 3.43 13.63
N ALA A 168 13.35 4.71 14.03
CA ALA A 168 13.29 5.10 15.43
C ALA A 168 11.98 4.65 16.10
N VAL A 169 10.85 4.74 15.39
CA VAL A 169 9.54 4.22 15.85
C VAL A 169 9.58 2.70 15.99
N ILE A 170 10.03 1.97 14.95
CA ILE A 170 10.13 0.50 14.96
C ILE A 170 11.01 0.03 16.13
N PHE A 171 12.19 0.61 16.28
CA PHE A 171 13.14 0.21 17.32
C PHE A 171 12.62 0.51 18.71
N LYS A 172 11.93 1.64 18.89
CA LYS A 172 11.32 1.98 20.19
C LYS A 172 10.16 1.05 20.53
N LEU A 173 9.31 0.70 19.56
CA LEU A 173 8.25 -0.30 19.71
C LEU A 173 8.84 -1.64 20.18
N LEU A 174 9.88 -2.13 19.50
CA LEU A 174 10.54 -3.40 19.84
C LEU A 174 11.27 -3.35 21.19
N GLN A 175 11.91 -2.23 21.52
CA GLN A 175 12.54 -2.03 22.84
C GLN A 175 11.50 -2.06 23.97
N GLN A 176 10.29 -1.58 23.69
CA GLN A 176 9.18 -1.52 24.63
C GLN A 176 8.22 -2.71 24.49
N LYS A 177 8.64 -3.82 23.86
CA LYS A 177 7.81 -5.02 23.65
C LYS A 177 7.12 -5.53 24.91
N HIS A 178 7.74 -5.36 26.09
CA HIS A 178 7.17 -5.75 27.38
C HIS A 178 5.83 -5.05 27.70
N ARG A 179 5.58 -3.85 27.15
CA ARG A 179 4.29 -3.14 27.23
C ARG A 179 3.25 -3.74 26.28
N PHE A 180 3.70 -4.23 25.12
CA PHE A 180 2.87 -4.78 24.06
C PHE A 180 2.90 -6.31 24.07
N GLN A 181 2.42 -6.91 25.17
CA GLN A 181 2.53 -8.36 25.38
C GLN A 181 1.83 -9.16 24.27
N LYS A 182 0.70 -8.66 23.76
CA LYS A 182 -0.09 -9.29 22.71
C LYS A 182 0.48 -9.16 21.31
N LEU A 183 1.37 -8.18 21.07
CA LEU A 183 1.94 -7.94 19.75
C LEU A 183 2.80 -9.14 19.32
N GLN A 184 2.43 -9.77 18.23
CA GLN A 184 3.06 -10.98 17.69
C GLN A 184 3.61 -10.75 16.29
N ILE A 185 2.96 -9.90 15.49
CA ILE A 185 3.24 -9.79 14.05
C ILE A 185 3.45 -8.34 13.66
N LEU A 186 4.55 -8.08 12.96
CA LEU A 186 4.86 -6.83 12.28
C LEU A 186 4.95 -7.06 10.78
N ASP A 187 4.32 -6.19 10.01
CA ASP A 187 4.44 -6.13 8.55
C ASP A 187 4.74 -4.68 8.16
N PHE A 188 5.93 -4.42 7.67
CA PHE A 188 6.34 -3.08 7.24
C PHE A 188 6.48 -2.99 5.71
N GLY A 189 5.89 -3.93 4.96
CA GLY A 189 5.90 -3.92 3.50
C GLY A 189 7.15 -4.48 2.84
N TRP A 190 8.12 -5.03 3.59
CA TRP A 190 9.27 -5.71 3.01
C TRP A 190 8.83 -6.90 2.15
N LYS A 191 9.38 -6.97 0.95
CA LYS A 191 9.16 -8.06 0.01
C LYS A 191 10.43 -8.90 -0.11
N ARG A 192 10.27 -10.21 -0.27
CA ARG A 192 11.36 -11.14 -0.56
C ARG A 192 11.22 -11.68 -1.96
N ASP A 193 12.28 -11.53 -2.74
CA ASP A 193 12.46 -12.25 -3.99
C ASP A 193 12.62 -13.75 -3.70
N ARG A 194 11.66 -14.55 -4.17
CA ARG A 194 11.72 -16.01 -4.19
C ARG A 194 11.45 -16.52 -5.60
N TYR A 195 12.31 -16.19 -6.56
CA TYR A 195 12.25 -16.85 -7.86
C TYR A 195 12.90 -18.25 -7.78
N PRO A 196 12.21 -19.33 -8.19
CA PRO A 196 12.76 -20.68 -8.32
C PRO A 196 14.05 -20.74 -9.14
N ASN A 197 14.18 -19.85 -10.13
CA ASN A 197 15.28 -19.84 -11.09
C ASN A 197 16.47 -18.97 -10.64
N LYS A 198 16.37 -18.27 -9.50
CA LYS A 198 17.51 -17.54 -8.94
C LYS A 198 18.24 -18.44 -7.93
N PRO A 199 19.59 -18.49 -7.98
CA PRO A 199 20.37 -19.23 -6.99
C PRO A 199 19.95 -18.81 -5.57
N ARG A 200 19.66 -19.79 -4.70
CA ARG A 200 19.22 -19.57 -3.30
C ARG A 200 20.15 -18.66 -2.49
N PHE A 201 21.38 -18.44 -2.95
CA PHE A 201 22.40 -17.66 -2.28
C PHE A 201 22.28 -16.14 -2.47
N ARG A 202 21.32 -15.65 -3.27
CA ARG A 202 21.04 -14.21 -3.42
C ARG A 202 19.60 -13.87 -3.07
N GLU A 203 19.18 -14.14 -1.83
CA GLU A 203 17.94 -13.57 -1.31
C GLU A 203 18.02 -12.04 -1.42
N SER A 204 17.17 -11.48 -2.27
CA SER A 204 17.04 -10.04 -2.44
C SER A 204 15.82 -9.58 -1.68
N TYR A 205 16.03 -8.67 -0.73
CA TYR A 205 14.95 -8.03 0.02
C TYR A 205 14.70 -6.66 -0.60
N TYR A 206 13.44 -6.38 -0.89
CA TYR A 206 13.03 -5.15 -1.53
C TYR A 206 12.08 -4.36 -0.64
N HIS A 207 12.33 -3.07 -0.52
CA HIS A 207 11.44 -2.10 0.09
C HIS A 207 11.65 -0.73 -0.56
N GLU A 208 10.58 0.03 -0.76
CA GLU A 208 10.63 1.33 -1.45
C GLU A 208 11.29 2.44 -0.61
N GLY A 209 11.42 2.25 0.71
CA GLY A 209 11.99 3.28 1.61
C GLY A 209 12.94 2.76 2.70
N PHE A 210 13.37 1.50 2.66
CA PHE A 210 14.33 0.93 3.61
C PHE A 210 15.44 0.21 2.85
N THR A 211 16.65 0.21 3.40
CA THR A 211 17.77 -0.55 2.80
C THR A 211 17.79 -1.99 3.30
N LYS A 212 18.72 -2.77 2.74
CA LYS A 212 18.98 -4.15 3.17
C LYS A 212 19.51 -4.20 4.61
N GLU A 213 20.35 -3.24 4.99
CA GLU A 213 20.92 -3.11 6.33
C GLU A 213 19.82 -2.86 7.37
N ASP A 214 18.88 -1.97 7.05
CA ASP A 214 17.70 -1.73 7.89
C ASP A 214 16.91 -3.01 8.12
N TYR A 215 16.65 -3.77 7.06
CA TYR A 215 15.95 -5.05 7.17
C TYR A 215 16.68 -5.99 8.13
N HIS A 216 18.00 -6.15 7.98
CA HIS A 216 18.80 -7.01 8.85
C HIS A 216 18.76 -6.55 10.31
N GLU A 217 18.77 -5.25 10.56
CA GLU A 217 18.65 -4.73 11.92
C GLU A 217 17.24 -4.95 12.51
N VAL A 218 16.19 -4.66 11.73
CA VAL A 218 14.80 -4.83 12.15
C VAL A 218 14.49 -6.30 12.43
N ILE A 219 14.87 -7.22 11.54
CA ILE A 219 14.62 -8.66 11.76
C ILE A 219 15.38 -9.19 12.99
N ALA A 220 16.62 -8.73 13.23
CA ALA A 220 17.38 -9.13 14.40
C ALA A 220 16.68 -8.69 15.70
N ARG A 221 16.18 -7.44 15.73
CA ARG A 221 15.43 -6.91 16.88
C ARG A 221 14.06 -7.59 17.06
N CYS A 222 13.35 -7.89 15.96
CA CYS A 222 12.09 -8.64 16.00
C CYS A 222 12.29 -10.03 16.62
N ARG A 223 13.31 -10.78 16.16
CA ARG A 223 13.68 -12.09 16.74
C ARG A 223 13.98 -12.00 18.22
N LYS A 224 14.77 -11.01 18.64
CA LYS A 224 15.09 -10.77 20.06
C LYS A 224 13.83 -10.46 20.89
N ALA A 225 12.86 -9.76 20.31
CA ALA A 225 11.60 -9.41 20.96
C ALA A 225 10.53 -10.52 20.90
N GLY A 226 10.80 -11.64 20.23
CA GLY A 226 9.80 -12.70 20.03
C GLY A 226 8.64 -12.25 19.12
N VAL A 227 8.93 -11.39 18.15
CA VAL A 227 7.95 -10.85 17.20
C VAL A 227 8.30 -11.36 15.80
N GLU A 228 7.29 -11.83 15.08
CA GLU A 228 7.42 -12.23 13.68
C GLU A 228 7.40 -10.99 12.78
N LEU A 229 8.38 -10.88 11.88
CA LEU A 229 8.38 -9.90 10.80
C LEU A 229 7.93 -10.58 9.51
N ILE A 230 6.80 -10.13 8.96
CA ILE A 230 6.24 -10.66 7.71
C ILE A 230 7.05 -10.16 6.52
N LEU A 231 7.31 -11.09 5.59
CA LEU A 231 7.91 -10.82 4.29
C LEU A 231 6.96 -11.32 3.22
N LYS A 232 6.38 -10.38 2.46
CA LYS A 232 5.52 -10.75 1.32
C LYS A 232 6.38 -11.28 0.17
N PRO A 233 5.90 -12.27 -0.61
CA PRO A 233 6.59 -12.63 -1.83
C PRO A 233 6.62 -11.42 -2.77
N LEU A 234 7.76 -11.18 -3.41
CA LEU A 234 7.83 -10.23 -4.51
C LEU A 234 7.14 -10.89 -5.72
N THR A 235 5.98 -10.37 -6.12
CA THR A 235 5.36 -10.79 -7.37
C THR A 235 6.21 -10.25 -8.53
N PRO A 236 6.71 -11.13 -9.42
CA PRO A 236 7.48 -10.68 -10.58
C PRO A 236 6.61 -9.78 -11.48
N SER A 237 7.17 -8.63 -11.86
CA SER A 237 6.52 -7.75 -12.82
C SER A 237 6.32 -8.46 -14.15
N PRO A 238 5.20 -8.29 -14.85
CA PRO A 238 5.06 -8.82 -16.19
C PRO A 238 6.16 -8.24 -17.10
N LYS A 239 6.64 -9.05 -18.03
CA LYS A 239 7.48 -8.56 -19.12
C LYS A 239 6.59 -8.07 -20.24
N ASN A 240 6.98 -6.98 -20.89
CA ASN A 240 6.26 -6.43 -22.03
C ASN A 240 7.10 -6.66 -23.28
N ILE A 241 6.45 -7.07 -24.36
CA ILE A 241 7.03 -7.18 -25.69
C ILE A 241 6.32 -6.15 -26.56
N TYR A 242 7.10 -5.37 -27.30
CA TYR A 242 6.61 -4.35 -28.22
C TYR A 242 7.10 -4.67 -29.63
N TYR A 243 6.20 -4.62 -30.61
CA TYR A 243 6.52 -4.73 -32.03
C TYR A 243 5.53 -3.95 -32.87
N CYS A 244 5.95 -3.57 -34.08
CA CYS A 244 5.12 -2.80 -34.99
C CYS A 244 4.52 -3.70 -36.07
N VAL A 245 3.25 -3.46 -36.42
CA VAL A 245 2.56 -4.13 -37.52
C VAL A 245 2.08 -3.11 -38.57
N ASP A 246 2.09 -3.52 -39.83
CA ASP A 246 1.53 -2.74 -40.94
C ASP A 246 -0.01 -2.81 -40.98
N GLY A 247 -0.62 -2.19 -42.00
CA GLY A 247 -2.07 -2.18 -42.17
C GLY A 247 -2.69 -3.56 -42.44
N ASP A 248 -1.88 -4.53 -42.87
CA ASP A 248 -2.29 -5.91 -43.13
C ASP A 248 -2.01 -6.83 -41.92
N GLY A 249 -1.50 -6.27 -40.81
CA GLY A 249 -1.15 -7.00 -39.59
C GLY A 249 0.17 -7.75 -39.66
N LYS A 250 1.01 -7.51 -40.67
CA LYS A 250 2.36 -8.10 -40.74
C LYS A 250 3.36 -7.30 -39.93
N ILE A 251 4.21 -8.02 -39.20
CA ILE A 251 5.26 -7.43 -38.38
C ILE A 251 6.29 -6.76 -39.29
N THR A 252 6.52 -5.46 -39.09
CA THR A 252 7.48 -4.67 -39.86
C THR A 252 8.14 -3.62 -38.98
N ALA A 253 9.41 -3.32 -39.21
CA ALA A 253 10.15 -2.31 -38.43
C ALA A 253 9.56 -0.88 -38.54
N SER A 254 8.80 -0.62 -39.61
CA SER A 254 8.16 0.67 -39.90
C SER A 254 6.62 0.61 -39.81
N GLY A 255 6.06 -0.41 -39.16
CA GLY A 255 4.62 -0.56 -39.01
C GLY A 255 4.02 0.63 -38.27
N ALA A 256 2.87 1.12 -38.72
CA ALA A 256 2.21 2.28 -38.13
C ALA A 256 1.55 1.97 -36.78
N ASN A 257 1.32 0.69 -36.47
CA ASN A 257 0.60 0.25 -35.28
C ASN A 257 1.54 -0.49 -34.33
N GLU A 258 1.72 0.04 -33.11
CA GLU A 258 2.47 -0.64 -32.05
C GLU A 258 1.56 -1.63 -31.30
N VAL A 259 2.03 -2.87 -31.17
CA VAL A 259 1.37 -3.93 -30.39
C VAL A 259 2.15 -4.16 -29.11
N LYS A 260 1.43 -4.16 -27.98
CA LYS A 260 1.98 -4.52 -26.67
C LYS A 260 1.47 -5.90 -26.27
N HIS A 261 2.39 -6.84 -26.10
CA HIS A 261 2.09 -8.16 -25.53
C HIS A 261 2.64 -8.26 -24.10
N ILE A 262 1.81 -8.69 -23.15
CA ILE A 262 2.16 -8.75 -21.72
C ILE A 262 2.33 -10.22 -21.34
N VAL A 263 3.54 -10.62 -20.96
CA VAL A 263 3.86 -11.98 -20.52
C VAL A 263 4.04 -12.01 -19.02
N HIS A 264 3.25 -12.84 -18.34
CA HIS A 264 3.35 -13.07 -16.89
C HIS A 264 4.34 -14.20 -16.58
N TYR A 265 4.93 -14.16 -15.38
CA TYR A 265 5.78 -15.24 -14.86
C TYR A 265 5.01 -16.58 -14.86
N PRO A 266 5.62 -17.73 -15.21
CA PRO A 266 7.07 -18.01 -15.40
C PRO A 266 7.73 -17.49 -16.69
N TYR A 267 7.00 -16.77 -17.53
CA TYR A 267 7.46 -16.24 -18.82
C TYR A 267 7.79 -17.30 -19.87
N ASP A 268 7.16 -18.47 -19.80
CA ASP A 268 7.42 -19.59 -20.71
C ASP A 268 7.32 -19.20 -22.19
N ASP A 269 6.43 -18.27 -22.51
CA ASP A 269 6.20 -17.80 -23.88
C ASP A 269 7.07 -16.62 -24.31
N TYR A 270 7.79 -15.97 -23.38
CA TYR A 270 8.45 -14.69 -23.63
C TYR A 270 9.52 -14.80 -24.71
N GLU A 271 10.40 -15.80 -24.61
CA GLU A 271 11.49 -16.00 -25.58
C GLU A 271 10.95 -16.36 -26.96
N ARG A 272 9.94 -17.24 -27.01
CA ARG A 272 9.25 -17.61 -28.25
C ARG A 272 8.66 -16.37 -28.93
N ILE A 273 7.89 -15.57 -28.19
CA ILE A 273 7.20 -14.39 -28.75
C ILE A 273 8.23 -13.33 -29.17
N CYS A 274 9.29 -13.08 -28.40
CA CYS A 274 10.35 -12.16 -28.83
C CYS A 274 11.01 -12.61 -30.14
N ASN A 275 11.37 -13.89 -30.26
CA ASN A 275 12.00 -14.42 -31.45
C ASN A 275 11.08 -14.39 -32.67
N GLU A 276 9.79 -14.72 -32.50
CA GLU A 276 8.78 -14.64 -33.57
C GLU A 276 8.55 -13.21 -34.08
N ASN A 277 8.76 -12.21 -33.23
CA ASN A 277 8.49 -10.80 -33.55
C ASN A 277 9.75 -9.95 -33.77
N GLY A 278 10.95 -10.56 -33.78
CA GLY A 278 12.22 -9.85 -33.98
C GLY A 278 12.58 -8.87 -32.86
N CYS A 279 12.16 -9.18 -31.63
CA CYS A 279 12.44 -8.38 -30.44
C CYS A 279 13.69 -8.89 -29.73
N ASP A 280 14.44 -7.96 -29.16
CA ASP A 280 15.55 -8.23 -28.25
C ASP A 280 15.05 -8.90 -26.96
N LEU A 281 15.70 -9.99 -26.54
CA LEU A 281 15.29 -10.78 -25.38
C LEU A 281 15.49 -10.04 -24.05
N GLU A 282 16.45 -9.13 -23.97
CA GLU A 282 16.72 -8.39 -22.74
C GLU A 282 15.65 -7.32 -22.49
N THR A 283 15.27 -6.60 -23.54
CA THR A 283 14.42 -5.41 -23.47
C THR A 283 12.97 -5.66 -23.86
N GLY A 284 12.68 -6.71 -24.64
CA GLY A 284 11.37 -6.96 -25.25
C GLY A 284 11.02 -5.97 -26.36
N MET A 285 12.00 -5.17 -26.81
CA MET A 285 11.82 -4.14 -27.84
C MET A 285 12.35 -4.63 -29.20
N PRO A 286 11.88 -4.08 -30.33
CA PRO A 286 12.45 -4.39 -31.63
C PRO A 286 13.94 -4.04 -31.68
N HIS A 287 14.75 -4.83 -32.39
CA HIS A 287 16.13 -4.46 -32.65
C HIS A 287 16.19 -3.10 -33.36
N LYS A 288 16.99 -2.16 -32.84
CA LYS A 288 17.25 -0.89 -33.51
C LYS A 288 17.92 -1.20 -34.85
N SER A 289 17.21 -0.97 -35.95
CA SER A 289 17.77 -1.07 -37.30
C SER A 289 18.82 0.04 -37.48
N GLY A 290 20.09 -0.28 -37.23
CA GLY A 290 21.17 0.67 -37.43
C GLY A 290 22.48 0.26 -36.75
N GLU A 291 23.09 -0.82 -37.23
CA GLU A 291 24.54 -0.99 -37.37
C GLU A 291 24.81 -2.34 -38.04
N ILE A 292 24.54 -2.40 -39.35
CA ILE A 292 25.23 -3.40 -40.18
C ILE A 292 26.61 -2.81 -40.41
N SER A 293 27.62 -3.38 -39.74
CA SER A 293 29.03 -3.13 -40.01
C SER A 293 29.34 -3.59 -41.44
N GLY A 294 29.25 -2.67 -42.39
CA GLY A 294 29.75 -2.87 -43.75
C GLY A 294 31.27 -3.04 -43.71
N THR A 295 31.73 -4.29 -43.76
CA THR A 295 33.08 -4.62 -44.19
C THR A 295 32.99 -5.17 -45.61
N ASP A 296 32.75 -4.27 -46.56
CA ASP A 296 33.03 -4.56 -47.96
C ASP A 296 34.39 -3.96 -48.29
N GLY A 297 35.35 -4.87 -48.45
CA GLY A 297 36.62 -4.56 -49.07
C GLY A 297 36.39 -4.11 -50.51
N ASN A 298 37.16 -3.11 -50.94
CA ASN A 298 37.43 -2.89 -52.34
C ASN A 298 38.92 -2.67 -52.54
N HIS A 299 39.53 -3.68 -53.16
CA HIS A 299 40.61 -3.51 -54.13
C HIS A 299 40.16 -2.54 -55.22
N THR A 300 41.05 -1.64 -55.63
CA THR A 300 41.36 -1.39 -57.04
C THR A 300 42.80 -0.87 -57.15
N ASP A 301 43.59 -1.57 -57.96
CA ASP A 301 44.86 -1.16 -58.53
C ASP A 301 44.69 0.02 -59.51
N GLY A 302 45.76 0.79 -59.72
CA GLY A 302 45.90 1.82 -60.75
C GLY A 302 46.97 2.86 -60.42
#